data_AF-A0A2V9RK94-F1
#
_entry.id   AF-A0A2V9RK94-F1
#
_cell.length_a   1.000
_cell.length_b   1.000
_cell.length_c   1.000
_cell.angle_alpha   90.00
_cell.angle_beta   90.00
_cell.angle_gamma   90.00
#
_symmetry.space_group_name_H-M   'P 1'
#
loop_
_entity.id
_entity.type
_entity.pdbx_description
1 polymer ?
#
loop_
_entity_poly.entity_id
_entity_poly.type
_entity_poly.pdbx_seq_one_letter_code
_entity_poly.pdbx_strand_id
1 'polypeptide(L)'
;MMPKPLWFSFMFLSLAFSTANAQPGLSQLQADRGRAEQEKRRALVQKAFNLLDELLGEAQSLKLPENRVRVHAFAADLLWERDPGRARALFVEAGQSLGEMMRSIDVNDPDFYSQINVPAQLRQEMLFMISRRDASLALEFLHATRQPSPPQMDPSHKEADPELQLELSLAGQIADRDPARALRMAEENLEKGLSFEITNLLQQLMAQSPQAGMELAHRLLRKLRAENLTANREAANVALNLLQMVPRTVPNNAPPGRAPGEQENQAFFLGEDVFREVMDLVTSAVLQVPSGLSGLNFNERDTTQYMLTSLQSMMTQIEKYAPARVNALRAKITQFNNSLDPQTRAYNENQEVIQTGTADDLVAAAGRVPAEIRDQFYQQAAWKAANSGDLARARQIAADHITNPYQRNSLLVGLERTALWNSADQSKVDQVLQLLPRLHSVEERVTTLTQTAMGLPHNNQNLGLELLNLAQSLVGQRTDDSARFNAQLQIDQAYIRFEPARSFELYEQAIDRLNELVAAAAVVDGFSCQRQFKDGELVLQGGGPLAGLLEQCGNGLATLAQQDWERAVAVTARLQRTEARLKARLPIIQNLVSQLAGE
;
A
#
# COMPACT_ATOMS: atom_id res chain seq x y z
N MET A 1 -46.79 -72.28 20.26
CA MET A 1 -45.49 -72.83 20.74
C MET A 1 -44.49 -71.68 20.88
N MET A 2 -43.98 -71.45 22.09
CA MET A 2 -42.57 -71.04 22.33
C MET A 2 -41.63 -72.24 22.01
N PRO A 3 -40.28 -72.19 22.12
CA PRO A 3 -39.32 -71.11 22.52
C PRO A 3 -38.25 -70.87 21.41
N LYS A 4 -37.11 -70.16 21.51
CA LYS A 4 -36.54 -69.03 22.32
C LYS A 4 -35.34 -68.45 21.51
N PRO A 5 -34.80 -67.25 21.80
CA PRO A 5 -33.60 -66.71 21.14
C PRO A 5 -32.29 -67.25 21.73
N LEU A 6 -31.21 -67.21 20.95
CA LEU A 6 -29.83 -67.45 21.39
C LEU A 6 -29.08 -66.11 21.57
N TRP A 7 -28.66 -65.84 22.80
CA TRP A 7 -27.62 -64.85 23.08
C TRP A 7 -26.24 -65.44 22.74
N PHE A 8 -25.33 -64.64 22.17
CA PHE A 8 -23.89 -64.82 22.39
C PHE A 8 -23.18 -63.47 22.45
N SER A 9 -22.12 -63.42 23.28
CA SER A 9 -21.56 -62.20 23.85
C SER A 9 -20.80 -61.28 22.89
N PHE A 10 -20.77 -60.00 23.26
CA PHE A 10 -19.66 -59.10 22.97
C PHE A 10 -18.32 -59.79 23.27
N MET A 11 -17.40 -59.76 22.30
CA MET A 11 -15.97 -59.97 22.56
C MET A 11 -15.22 -58.74 22.04
N PHE A 12 -14.76 -57.90 22.97
CA PHE A 12 -13.88 -56.78 22.66
C PHE A 12 -12.57 -57.32 22.08
N LEU A 13 -12.33 -57.09 20.79
CA LEU A 13 -10.99 -57.24 20.23
C LEU A 13 -10.22 -55.95 20.53
N SER A 14 -9.56 -55.91 21.69
CA SER A 14 -8.65 -54.84 22.04
C SER A 14 -7.43 -54.87 21.13
N LEU A 15 -7.50 -54.11 20.03
CA LEU A 15 -6.33 -53.68 19.27
C LEU A 15 -5.42 -52.94 20.25
N ALA A 16 -4.36 -53.61 20.68
CA ALA A 16 -3.32 -53.02 21.48
C ALA A 16 -2.69 -51.89 20.67
N PHE A 17 -3.03 -50.65 21.02
CA PHE A 17 -2.16 -49.52 20.71
C PHE A 17 -0.81 -49.85 21.33
N SER A 18 0.15 -50.25 20.50
CA SER A 18 1.55 -50.08 20.84
C SER A 18 1.75 -48.57 21.02
N THR A 19 1.65 -48.13 22.27
CA THR A 19 2.14 -46.82 22.69
C THR A 19 3.62 -46.82 22.36
N ALA A 20 3.96 -46.25 21.20
CA ALA A 20 5.31 -45.87 20.90
C ALA A 20 5.73 -44.96 22.06
N ASN A 21 6.62 -45.45 22.91
CA ASN A 21 7.26 -44.65 23.94
C ASN A 21 8.08 -43.59 23.22
N ALA A 22 7.46 -42.45 22.91
CA ALA A 22 8.15 -41.24 22.53
C ALA A 22 9.16 -40.96 23.65
N GLN A 23 10.44 -41.10 23.32
CA GLN A 23 11.51 -41.07 24.31
C GLN A 23 11.44 -39.73 25.06
N PRO A 24 11.24 -39.70 26.40
CA PRO A 24 10.99 -38.46 27.12
C PRO A 24 12.14 -37.44 26.97
N GLY A 25 13.37 -37.91 26.71
CA GLY A 25 14.52 -37.07 26.42
C GLY A 25 14.40 -36.24 25.12
N LEU A 26 13.69 -36.70 24.09
CA LEU A 26 13.53 -35.94 22.84
C LEU A 26 12.62 -34.72 23.05
N SER A 27 11.51 -34.89 23.75
CA SER A 27 10.59 -33.80 24.10
C SER A 27 11.20 -32.80 25.08
N GLN A 28 12.00 -33.27 26.05
CA GLN A 28 12.75 -32.40 26.97
C GLN A 28 13.84 -31.60 26.25
N LEU A 29 14.65 -32.25 25.38
CA LEU A 29 15.65 -31.55 24.57
C LEU A 29 15.04 -30.53 23.61
N GLN A 30 13.83 -30.77 23.10
CA GLN A 30 13.09 -29.77 22.30
C GLN A 30 12.59 -28.60 23.17
N ALA A 31 12.04 -28.87 24.36
CA ALA A 31 11.60 -27.82 25.28
C ALA A 31 12.75 -26.95 25.80
N ASP A 32 13.90 -27.56 26.14
CA ASP A 32 15.07 -26.84 26.63
C ASP A 32 15.76 -26.04 25.53
N ARG A 33 15.80 -26.55 24.28
CA ARG A 33 16.21 -25.77 23.11
C ARG A 33 15.29 -24.57 22.86
N GLY A 34 13.98 -24.77 22.95
CA GLY A 34 12.99 -23.69 22.81
C GLY A 34 13.17 -22.60 23.85
N ARG A 35 13.40 -22.96 25.12
CA ARG A 35 13.71 -22.01 26.20
C ARG A 35 15.00 -21.25 25.96
N ALA A 36 16.10 -21.94 25.61
CA ALA A 36 17.38 -21.30 25.36
C ALA A 36 17.33 -20.31 24.18
N GLU A 37 16.60 -20.66 23.11
CA GLU A 37 16.35 -19.75 21.98
C GLU A 37 15.50 -18.54 22.39
N GLN A 38 14.46 -18.74 23.21
CA GLN A 38 13.63 -17.64 23.73
C GLN A 38 14.40 -16.71 24.67
N GLU A 39 15.28 -17.23 25.52
CA GLU A 39 16.18 -16.43 26.37
C GLU A 39 17.18 -15.63 25.54
N LYS A 40 17.81 -16.26 24.53
CA LYS A 40 18.70 -15.58 23.58
C LYS A 40 17.98 -14.44 22.85
N ARG A 41 16.74 -14.64 22.40
CA ARG A 41 15.90 -13.61 21.77
C ARG A 41 15.61 -12.45 22.72
N ARG A 42 15.20 -12.72 23.96
CA ARG A 42 14.98 -11.68 24.99
C ARG A 42 16.24 -10.87 25.27
N ALA A 43 17.41 -11.50 25.32
CA ALA A 43 18.68 -10.81 25.50
C ALA A 43 19.03 -9.90 24.31
N LEU A 44 18.80 -10.35 23.07
CA LEU A 44 18.99 -9.54 21.86
C LEU A 44 18.04 -8.34 21.82
N VAL A 45 16.78 -8.52 22.20
CA VAL A 45 15.80 -7.43 22.29
C VAL A 45 16.22 -6.39 23.33
N GLN A 46 16.72 -6.81 24.50
CA GLN A 46 17.24 -5.87 25.48
C GLN A 46 18.44 -5.09 24.94
N LYS A 47 19.36 -5.73 24.19
CA LYS A 47 20.44 -5.03 23.48
C LYS A 47 19.90 -4.02 22.44
N ALA A 48 18.85 -4.38 21.69
CA ALA A 48 18.23 -3.50 20.70
C ALA A 48 17.60 -2.25 21.33
N PHE A 49 16.92 -2.39 22.47
CA PHE A 49 16.40 -1.23 23.20
C PHE A 49 17.49 -0.38 23.85
N ASN A 50 18.55 -0.99 24.38
CA ASN A 50 19.69 -0.21 24.89
C ASN A 50 20.33 0.62 23.75
N LEU A 51 20.48 0.04 22.55
CA LEU A 51 20.93 0.77 21.37
C LEU A 51 19.93 1.89 20.98
N LEU A 52 18.62 1.69 21.15
CA LEU A 52 17.62 2.73 20.91
C LEU A 52 17.74 3.91 21.87
N ASP A 53 18.05 3.65 23.14
CA ASP A 53 18.36 4.69 24.13
C ASP A 53 19.64 5.46 23.76
N GLU A 54 20.67 4.77 23.26
CA GLU A 54 21.88 5.39 22.71
C GLU A 54 21.57 6.25 21.47
N LEU A 55 20.74 5.78 20.52
CA LEU A 55 20.33 6.58 19.35
C LEU A 55 19.57 7.84 19.75
N LEU A 56 18.67 7.76 20.74
CA LEU A 56 17.94 8.92 21.25
C LEU A 56 18.88 9.95 21.89
N GLY A 57 19.96 9.50 22.54
CA GLY A 57 21.03 10.37 23.04
C GLY A 57 21.87 11.00 21.91
N GLU A 58 22.34 10.19 20.95
CA GLU A 58 23.07 10.66 19.76
C GLU A 58 22.24 11.67 18.94
N ALA A 59 20.92 11.46 18.80
CA ALA A 59 20.03 12.33 18.04
C ALA A 59 19.92 13.77 18.57
N GLN A 60 20.14 14.00 19.87
CA GLN A 60 20.15 15.35 20.45
C GLN A 60 21.34 16.20 19.94
N SER A 61 22.37 15.57 19.36
CA SER A 61 23.50 16.29 18.74
C SER A 61 23.23 16.74 17.30
N LEU A 62 22.14 16.29 16.67
CA LEU A 62 21.75 16.68 15.32
C LEU A 62 21.27 18.13 15.28
N LYS A 63 21.73 18.88 14.28
CA LYS A 63 21.29 20.25 14.00
C LYS A 63 19.90 20.28 13.37
N LEU A 64 19.64 19.40 12.40
CA LEU A 64 18.40 19.44 11.62
C LEU A 64 17.20 18.92 12.41
N PRO A 65 16.14 19.73 12.64
CA PRO A 65 14.92 19.29 13.31
C PRO A 65 14.23 18.13 12.57
N GLU A 66 14.25 18.13 11.24
CA GLU A 66 13.69 17.03 10.42
C GLU A 66 14.37 15.67 10.70
N ASN A 67 15.68 15.67 10.95
CA ASN A 67 16.43 14.46 11.29
C ASN A 67 16.10 13.99 12.72
N ARG A 68 15.99 14.92 13.68
CA ARG A 68 15.58 14.60 15.06
C ARG A 68 14.16 14.01 15.10
N VAL A 69 13.19 14.72 14.52
CA VAL A 69 11.78 14.30 14.41
C VAL A 69 11.66 12.88 13.88
N ARG A 70 12.42 12.52 12.83
CA ARG A 70 12.45 11.16 12.32
C ARG A 70 12.91 10.15 13.37
N VAL A 71 14.05 10.37 14.03
CA VAL A 71 14.57 9.42 15.03
C VAL A 71 13.62 9.31 16.23
N HIS A 72 13.09 10.42 16.72
CA HIS A 72 12.10 10.44 17.81
C HIS A 72 10.82 9.66 17.46
N ALA A 73 10.27 9.85 16.26
CA ALA A 73 9.06 9.16 15.81
C ALA A 73 9.25 7.64 15.66
N PHE A 74 10.36 7.21 15.04
CA PHE A 74 10.69 5.78 14.94
C PHE A 74 10.93 5.17 16.32
N ALA A 75 11.64 5.86 17.22
CA ALA A 75 11.85 5.38 18.58
C ALA A 75 10.53 5.28 19.37
N ALA A 76 9.61 6.21 19.17
CA ALA A 76 8.28 6.18 19.78
C ALA A 76 7.47 4.95 19.34
N ASP A 77 7.39 4.66 18.03
CA ASP A 77 6.65 3.48 17.54
C ASP A 77 7.24 2.16 18.07
N LEU A 78 8.58 2.07 18.15
CA LEU A 78 9.28 0.88 18.68
C LEU A 78 9.14 0.74 20.20
N LEU A 79 9.02 1.83 20.94
CA LEU A 79 8.84 1.81 22.40
C LEU A 79 7.40 1.54 22.83
N TRP A 80 6.39 1.72 21.96
CA TRP A 80 4.98 1.77 22.35
C TRP A 80 4.50 0.58 23.18
N GLU A 81 4.84 -0.66 22.78
CA GLU A 81 4.42 -1.88 23.49
C GLU A 81 5.15 -2.09 24.84
N ARG A 82 6.30 -1.42 25.05
CA ARG A 82 7.14 -1.57 26.25
C ARG A 82 6.94 -0.43 27.25
N ASP A 83 6.83 0.80 26.74
CA ASP A 83 6.67 2.04 27.51
C ASP A 83 5.81 3.03 26.71
N PRO A 84 4.46 2.86 26.73
CA PRO A 84 3.55 3.73 26.00
C PRO A 84 3.55 5.18 26.52
N GLY A 85 3.96 5.39 27.78
CA GLY A 85 4.08 6.73 28.36
C GLY A 85 5.23 7.51 27.73
N ARG A 86 6.42 6.90 27.65
CA ARG A 86 7.58 7.48 26.98
C ARG A 86 7.37 7.57 25.46
N ALA A 87 6.76 6.57 24.84
CA ALA A 87 6.42 6.61 23.43
C ALA A 87 5.48 7.78 23.08
N ARG A 88 4.41 8.00 23.88
CA ARG A 88 3.53 9.17 23.73
C ARG A 88 4.30 10.48 23.88
N ALA A 89 5.19 10.60 24.87
CA ALA A 89 6.00 11.80 25.07
C ALA A 89 6.88 12.11 23.85
N LEU A 90 7.56 11.09 23.29
CA LEU A 90 8.39 11.22 22.08
C LEU A 90 7.58 11.64 20.84
N PHE A 91 6.38 11.08 20.64
CA PHE A 91 5.50 11.51 19.55
C PHE A 91 5.03 12.97 19.72
N VAL A 92 4.77 13.42 20.95
CA VAL A 92 4.39 14.82 21.23
C VAL A 92 5.57 15.77 20.98
N GLU A 93 6.77 15.45 21.43
CA GLU A 93 8.01 16.24 21.19
C GLU A 93 8.30 16.38 19.68
N ALA A 94 8.22 15.27 18.95
CA ALA A 94 8.39 15.24 17.51
C ALA A 94 7.28 16.03 16.78
N GLY A 95 6.03 15.92 17.25
CA GLY A 95 4.90 16.67 16.71
C GLY A 95 4.98 18.17 16.94
N GLN A 96 5.49 18.62 18.10
CA GLN A 96 5.75 20.03 18.37
C GLN A 96 6.81 20.59 17.40
N SER A 97 7.96 19.90 17.29
CA SER A 97 9.05 20.26 16.37
C SER A 97 8.58 20.31 14.91
N LEU A 98 7.74 19.36 14.48
CA LEU A 98 7.17 19.35 13.14
C LEU A 98 6.14 20.48 12.92
N GLY A 99 5.33 20.79 13.92
CA GLY A 99 4.39 21.91 13.86
C GLY A 99 5.09 23.27 13.78
N GLU A 100 6.26 23.41 14.42
CA GLU A 100 7.12 24.57 14.27
C GLU A 100 7.69 24.67 12.85
N MET A 101 8.20 23.57 12.28
CA MET A 101 8.62 23.53 10.88
C MET A 101 7.49 23.95 9.93
N MET A 102 6.28 23.41 10.07
CA MET A 102 5.12 23.77 9.24
C MET A 102 4.75 25.25 9.32
N ARG A 103 4.81 25.85 10.52
CA ARG A 103 4.52 27.28 10.75
C ARG A 103 5.61 28.22 10.21
N SER A 104 6.82 27.70 9.97
CA SER A 104 7.97 28.49 9.47
C SER A 104 8.02 28.62 7.95
N ILE A 105 7.18 27.87 7.22
CA ILE A 105 7.10 27.91 5.75
C ILE A 105 6.33 29.17 5.31
N ASP A 106 6.93 30.00 4.45
CA ASP A 106 6.22 31.09 3.77
C ASP A 106 5.54 30.57 2.49
N VAL A 107 4.22 30.72 2.43
CA VAL A 107 3.41 30.33 1.26
C VAL A 107 3.68 31.17 0.01
N ASN A 108 4.30 32.34 0.16
CA ASN A 108 4.61 33.25 -0.94
C ASN A 108 6.04 33.08 -1.48
N ASP A 109 6.84 32.20 -0.85
CA ASP A 109 8.20 31.90 -1.28
C ASP A 109 8.18 31.10 -2.60
N PRO A 110 8.93 31.50 -3.65
CA PRO A 110 9.09 30.69 -4.87
C PRO A 110 9.52 29.23 -4.60
N ASP A 111 10.27 28.97 -3.52
CA ASP A 111 10.73 27.64 -3.11
C ASP A 111 9.73 26.90 -2.19
N PHE A 112 8.50 27.40 -1.98
CA PHE A 112 7.45 26.80 -1.13
C PHE A 112 7.34 25.28 -1.26
N TYR A 113 7.25 24.76 -2.49
CA TYR A 113 7.13 23.32 -2.75
C TYR A 113 8.37 22.53 -2.31
N SER A 114 9.56 23.12 -2.37
CA SER A 114 10.78 22.49 -1.83
C SER A 114 10.79 22.49 -0.31
N GLN A 115 10.32 23.57 0.32
CA GLN A 115 10.26 23.72 1.78
C GLN A 115 9.23 22.79 2.43
N ILE A 116 8.05 22.61 1.83
CA ILE A 116 6.97 21.80 2.40
C ILE A 116 7.17 20.29 2.24
N ASN A 117 7.93 19.83 1.23
CA ASN A 117 8.04 18.39 0.90
C ASN A 117 8.49 17.50 2.08
N VAL A 118 9.59 17.86 2.77
CA VAL A 118 10.11 17.03 3.87
C VAL A 118 9.20 17.06 5.11
N PRO A 119 8.73 18.23 5.59
CA PRO A 119 7.71 18.29 6.65
C PRO A 119 6.42 17.53 6.29
N ALA A 120 5.92 17.63 5.05
CA ALA A 120 4.73 16.92 4.58
C ALA A 120 4.90 15.40 4.67
N GLN A 121 6.06 14.89 4.23
CA GLN A 121 6.37 13.48 4.27
C GLN A 121 6.49 12.97 5.72
N LEU A 122 7.19 13.71 6.59
CA LEU A 122 7.27 13.37 8.02
C LEU A 122 5.90 13.38 8.70
N ARG A 123 5.01 14.33 8.35
CA ARG A 123 3.62 14.38 8.83
C ARG A 123 2.85 13.12 8.47
N GLN A 124 2.93 12.68 7.22
CA GLN A 124 2.24 11.46 6.76
C GLN A 124 2.76 10.20 7.46
N GLU A 125 4.09 10.04 7.55
CA GLU A 125 4.72 8.89 8.21
C GLU A 125 4.38 8.83 9.71
N MET A 126 4.46 9.97 10.40
CA MET A 126 4.07 10.06 11.81
C MET A 126 2.59 9.81 12.03
N LEU A 127 1.71 10.35 11.19
CA LEU A 127 0.26 10.12 11.31
C LEU A 127 -0.07 8.63 11.17
N PHE A 128 0.59 7.93 10.25
CA PHE A 128 0.44 6.48 10.09
C PHE A 128 0.98 5.69 11.30
N MET A 129 2.15 6.07 11.83
CA MET A 129 2.69 5.44 13.05
C MET A 129 1.78 5.65 14.26
N ILE A 130 1.32 6.87 14.50
CA ILE A 130 0.51 7.21 15.67
C ILE A 130 -0.92 6.62 15.56
N SER A 131 -1.56 6.67 14.39
CA SER A 131 -2.95 6.17 14.23
C SER A 131 -3.10 4.68 14.57
N ARG A 132 -2.11 3.86 14.20
CA ARG A 132 -2.04 2.44 14.55
C ARG A 132 -1.95 2.14 16.06
N ARG A 133 -1.66 3.16 16.89
CA ARG A 133 -1.36 3.03 18.32
C ARG A 133 -2.38 3.77 19.20
N ASP A 134 -2.68 5.01 18.86
CA ASP A 134 -3.66 5.87 19.52
C ASP A 134 -4.24 6.90 18.53
N ALA A 135 -5.45 6.62 18.03
CA ALA A 135 -6.17 7.50 17.11
C ALA A 135 -6.54 8.88 17.74
N SER A 136 -6.60 9.01 19.07
CA SER A 136 -6.78 10.32 19.72
C SER A 136 -5.52 11.16 19.66
N LEU A 137 -4.36 10.54 19.94
CA LEU A 137 -3.06 11.19 19.79
C LEU A 137 -2.77 11.54 18.32
N ALA A 138 -3.21 10.70 17.38
CA ALA A 138 -3.11 10.97 15.94
C ALA A 138 -3.92 12.22 15.53
N LEU A 139 -5.10 12.41 16.12
CA LEU A 139 -5.93 13.60 15.89
C LEU A 139 -5.31 14.87 16.50
N GLU A 140 -4.80 14.77 17.73
CA GLU A 140 -4.03 15.85 18.38
C GLU A 140 -2.84 16.28 17.51
N PHE A 141 -2.08 15.30 17.00
CA PHE A 141 -0.96 15.51 16.08
C PHE A 141 -1.38 16.11 14.73
N LEU A 142 -2.49 15.64 14.14
CA LEU A 142 -3.04 16.13 12.88
C LEU A 142 -3.35 17.64 12.99
N HIS A 143 -4.05 18.05 14.05
CA HIS A 143 -4.35 19.47 14.29
C HIS A 143 -3.09 20.28 14.61
N ALA A 144 -2.16 19.75 15.43
CA ALA A 144 -0.96 20.46 15.86
C ALA A 144 0.05 20.72 14.72
N THR A 145 0.01 19.93 13.65
CA THR A 145 0.95 19.99 12.51
C THR A 145 0.29 20.34 11.18
N ARG A 146 -0.90 20.98 11.20
CA ARG A 146 -1.69 21.35 10.01
C ARG A 146 -0.83 22.05 8.95
N GLN A 147 -0.99 21.64 7.70
CA GLN A 147 -0.18 22.16 6.59
C GLN A 147 -0.68 23.54 6.13
N PRO A 148 0.21 24.44 5.68
CA PRO A 148 -0.18 25.67 5.01
C PRO A 148 -0.77 25.37 3.63
N SER A 149 -1.81 26.11 3.23
CA SER A 149 -2.48 25.95 1.93
C SER A 149 -1.55 26.34 0.76
N PRO A 150 -1.54 25.58 -0.35
CA PRO A 150 -0.73 25.94 -1.52
C PRO A 150 -1.15 27.29 -2.15
N PRO A 151 -0.20 28.09 -2.66
CA PRO A 151 -0.49 29.43 -3.18
C PRO A 151 -1.28 29.47 -4.51
N GLN A 152 -1.49 28.32 -5.17
CA GLN A 152 -2.13 28.22 -6.49
C GLN A 152 -3.37 27.30 -6.53
N MET A 153 -4.11 27.18 -5.42
CA MET A 153 -5.45 26.59 -5.49
C MET A 153 -6.40 27.54 -6.24
N ASP A 154 -6.88 27.11 -7.41
CA ASP A 154 -7.91 27.80 -8.19
C ASP A 154 -9.21 27.88 -7.38
N PRO A 155 -9.74 29.08 -7.06
CA PRO A 155 -10.97 29.21 -6.28
C PRO A 155 -12.23 28.56 -6.89
N SER A 156 -12.20 28.24 -8.20
CA SER A 156 -13.27 27.50 -8.87
C SER A 156 -13.14 25.97 -8.74
N HIS A 157 -11.96 25.48 -8.34
CA HIS A 157 -11.74 24.09 -7.92
C HIS A 157 -11.89 23.98 -6.40
N LYS A 158 -13.12 23.69 -5.96
CA LYS A 158 -13.37 23.17 -4.61
C LYS A 158 -12.86 21.72 -4.51
N GLU A 159 -11.56 21.53 -4.46
CA GLU A 159 -11.00 20.23 -4.08
C GLU A 159 -11.39 19.91 -2.62
N ALA A 160 -11.63 18.63 -2.32
CA ALA A 160 -11.82 18.17 -0.95
C ALA A 160 -10.63 18.59 -0.06
N ASP A 161 -10.90 19.27 1.06
CA ASP A 161 -9.85 19.60 2.03
C ASP A 161 -9.26 18.29 2.59
N PRO A 162 -7.98 17.98 2.33
CA PRO A 162 -7.37 16.71 2.73
C PRO A 162 -7.30 16.57 4.26
N GLU A 163 -7.31 17.68 5.00
CA GLU A 163 -7.40 17.67 6.47
C GLU A 163 -8.72 17.04 6.93
N LEU A 164 -9.84 17.37 6.27
CA LEU A 164 -11.15 16.82 6.61
C LEU A 164 -11.22 15.31 6.34
N GLN A 165 -10.56 14.84 5.28
CA GLN A 165 -10.49 13.41 4.98
C GLN A 165 -9.71 12.65 6.06
N LEU A 166 -8.57 13.20 6.49
CA LEU A 166 -7.75 12.61 7.56
C LEU A 166 -8.47 12.65 8.93
N GLU A 167 -9.14 13.76 9.28
CA GLU A 167 -9.99 13.86 10.48
C GLU A 167 -11.05 12.74 10.53
N LEU A 168 -11.75 12.48 9.41
CA LEU A 168 -12.79 11.46 9.31
C LEU A 168 -12.23 10.03 9.36
N SER A 169 -11.07 9.78 8.73
CA SER A 169 -10.40 8.47 8.80
C SER A 169 -10.01 8.11 10.24
N LEU A 170 -9.52 9.10 11.02
CA LEU A 170 -9.24 8.93 12.44
C LEU A 170 -10.52 8.81 13.30
N ALA A 171 -11.57 9.58 12.99
CA ALA A 171 -12.88 9.43 13.63
C ALA A 171 -13.40 7.99 13.47
N GLY A 172 -13.16 7.36 12.32
CA GLY A 172 -13.49 5.97 12.05
C GLY A 172 -12.82 4.99 13.00
N GLN A 173 -11.50 5.16 13.24
CA GLN A 173 -10.75 4.35 14.21
C GLN A 173 -11.17 4.63 15.66
N ILE A 174 -11.67 5.83 15.95
CA ILE A 174 -12.24 6.17 17.27
C ILE A 174 -13.63 5.53 17.46
N ALA A 175 -14.41 5.32 16.39
CA ALA A 175 -15.78 4.80 16.46
C ALA A 175 -15.87 3.40 17.09
N ASP A 176 -14.83 2.57 16.96
CA ASP A 176 -14.72 1.25 17.59
C ASP A 176 -14.69 1.29 19.13
N ARG A 177 -14.34 2.44 19.74
CA ARG A 177 -14.24 2.62 21.20
C ARG A 177 -15.19 3.69 21.75
N ASP A 178 -15.42 4.76 20.99
CA ASP A 178 -16.29 5.89 21.35
C ASP A 178 -17.07 6.38 20.12
N PRO A 179 -18.16 5.67 19.74
CA PRO A 179 -18.99 6.06 18.60
C PRO A 179 -19.69 7.42 18.83
N ALA A 180 -19.88 7.85 20.08
CA ALA A 180 -20.48 9.15 20.39
C ALA A 180 -19.51 10.30 20.10
N ARG A 181 -18.20 10.12 20.36
CA ARG A 181 -17.15 11.07 19.94
C ARG A 181 -16.95 11.06 18.43
N ALA A 182 -16.91 9.89 17.81
CA ALA A 182 -16.79 9.79 16.36
C ALA A 182 -17.97 10.46 15.62
N LEU A 183 -19.20 10.35 16.14
CA LEU A 183 -20.35 11.11 15.66
C LEU A 183 -20.13 12.63 15.78
N ARG A 184 -19.71 13.15 16.95
CA ARG A 184 -19.44 14.59 17.12
C ARG A 184 -18.38 15.10 16.15
N MET A 185 -17.31 14.33 15.93
CA MET A 185 -16.29 14.66 14.93
C MET A 185 -16.86 14.72 13.51
N ALA A 186 -17.77 13.79 13.15
CA ALA A 186 -18.47 13.82 11.86
C ALA A 186 -19.36 15.07 11.72
N GLU A 187 -20.03 15.49 12.80
CA GLU A 187 -20.87 16.68 12.84
C GLU A 187 -20.03 17.96 12.65
N GLU A 188 -18.94 18.12 13.39
CA GLU A 188 -17.99 19.23 13.26
C GLU A 188 -17.35 19.29 11.85
N ASN A 189 -17.08 18.12 11.24
CA ASN A 189 -16.53 18.04 9.89
C ASN A 189 -17.56 18.43 8.81
N LEU A 190 -18.84 18.04 8.99
CA LEU A 190 -19.96 18.43 8.12
C LEU A 190 -20.24 19.93 8.08
N GLU A 191 -19.93 20.65 9.17
CA GLU A 191 -20.01 22.12 9.18
C GLU A 191 -18.94 22.74 8.27
N LYS A 192 -17.72 22.19 8.28
CA LYS A 192 -16.58 22.63 7.45
C LYS A 192 -16.77 22.30 5.95
N GLY A 193 -17.33 21.14 5.61
CA GLY A 193 -17.47 20.71 4.21
C GLY A 193 -18.19 19.38 4.01
N LEU A 194 -18.07 18.80 2.82
CA LEU A 194 -18.36 17.39 2.55
C LEU A 194 -17.06 16.72 2.10
N SER A 195 -16.81 15.52 2.62
CA SER A 195 -15.73 14.64 2.19
C SER A 195 -16.31 13.23 2.02
N PHE A 196 -15.86 12.50 1.00
CA PHE A 196 -16.36 11.15 0.72
C PHE A 196 -16.05 10.15 1.84
N GLU A 197 -15.00 10.39 2.62
CA GLU A 197 -14.59 9.52 3.76
C GLU A 197 -15.69 9.39 4.82
N ILE A 198 -16.63 10.34 4.86
CA ILE A 198 -17.75 10.31 5.81
C ILE A 198 -18.68 9.12 5.59
N THR A 199 -18.71 8.53 4.39
CA THR A 199 -19.47 7.29 4.16
C THR A 199 -18.79 6.07 4.76
N ASN A 200 -17.45 6.07 4.89
CA ASN A 200 -16.71 5.01 5.58
C ASN A 200 -16.95 5.10 7.10
N LEU A 201 -16.90 6.32 7.65
CA LEU A 201 -17.26 6.57 9.05
C LEU A 201 -18.73 6.22 9.34
N LEU A 202 -19.66 6.56 8.44
CA LEU A 202 -21.04 6.11 8.53
C LEU A 202 -21.14 4.57 8.54
N GLN A 203 -20.33 3.88 7.71
CA GLN A 203 -20.28 2.43 7.68
C GLN A 203 -19.92 1.83 9.05
N GLN A 204 -18.85 2.35 9.65
CA GLN A 204 -18.36 1.93 10.97
C GLN A 204 -19.35 2.31 12.09
N LEU A 205 -19.88 3.53 12.08
CA LEU A 205 -20.86 3.97 13.07
C LEU A 205 -22.13 3.12 13.06
N MET A 206 -22.67 2.73 11.90
CA MET A 206 -23.83 1.83 11.87
C MET A 206 -23.52 0.42 12.40
N ALA A 207 -22.29 -0.07 12.25
CA ALA A 207 -21.87 -1.36 12.78
C ALA A 207 -21.69 -1.32 14.31
N GLN A 208 -21.05 -0.28 14.83
CA GLN A 208 -20.76 -0.13 16.27
C GLN A 208 -21.92 0.47 17.08
N SER A 209 -22.71 1.36 16.47
CA SER A 209 -23.83 2.06 17.09
C SER A 209 -24.87 2.49 16.03
N PRO A 210 -25.84 1.61 15.69
CA PRO A 210 -26.87 1.90 14.68
C PRO A 210 -27.62 3.22 14.90
N GLN A 211 -27.78 3.66 16.16
CA GLN A 211 -28.37 4.95 16.49
C GLN A 211 -27.49 6.13 16.05
N ALA A 212 -26.18 6.10 16.34
CA ALA A 212 -25.26 7.15 15.95
C ALA A 212 -25.06 7.21 14.43
N GLY A 213 -24.97 6.05 13.78
CA GLY A 213 -24.92 5.98 12.32
C GLY A 213 -26.20 6.52 11.67
N MET A 214 -27.39 6.21 12.21
CA MET A 214 -28.64 6.73 11.66
C MET A 214 -28.77 8.25 11.82
N GLU A 215 -28.33 8.82 12.95
CA GLU A 215 -28.26 10.28 13.14
C GLU A 215 -27.31 10.92 12.11
N LEU A 216 -26.14 10.33 11.87
CA LEU A 216 -25.20 10.80 10.84
C LEU A 216 -25.81 10.72 9.43
N ALA A 217 -26.51 9.64 9.08
CA ALA A 217 -27.20 9.51 7.79
C ALA A 217 -28.24 10.63 7.57
N HIS A 218 -29.02 10.98 8.59
CA HIS A 218 -29.98 12.09 8.52
C HIS A 218 -29.30 13.46 8.43
N ARG A 219 -28.09 13.64 8.98
CA ARG A 219 -27.30 14.87 8.82
C ARG A 219 -26.67 14.98 7.44
N LEU A 220 -26.10 13.89 6.93
CA LEU A 220 -25.59 13.79 5.56
C LEU A 220 -26.66 14.14 4.54
N LEU A 221 -27.84 13.53 4.65
CA LEU A 221 -28.98 13.81 3.78
C LEU A 221 -29.42 15.29 3.83
N ARG A 222 -29.45 15.90 5.02
CA ARG A 222 -29.73 17.34 5.17
C ARG A 222 -28.66 18.21 4.50
N LYS A 223 -27.38 17.88 4.61
CA LYS A 223 -26.28 18.59 3.93
C LYS A 223 -26.36 18.43 2.42
N LEU A 224 -26.54 17.21 1.90
CA LEU A 224 -26.66 16.92 0.47
C LEU A 224 -27.79 17.68 -0.22
N ARG A 225 -28.94 17.86 0.46
CA ARG A 225 -30.07 18.67 -0.06
C ARG A 225 -29.74 20.15 -0.25
N ALA A 226 -28.70 20.67 0.40
CA ALA A 226 -28.24 22.06 0.28
C ALA A 226 -27.14 22.24 -0.79
N GLU A 227 -26.65 21.15 -1.40
CA GLU A 227 -25.54 21.15 -2.34
C GLU A 227 -26.02 20.93 -3.78
N ASN A 228 -25.33 21.52 -4.76
CA ASN A 228 -25.55 21.19 -6.16
C ASN A 228 -24.70 19.97 -6.55
N LEU A 229 -25.29 18.78 -6.54
CA LEU A 229 -24.59 17.52 -6.84
C LEU A 229 -23.86 17.52 -8.20
N THR A 230 -24.37 18.23 -9.22
CA THR A 230 -23.71 18.20 -10.55
C THR A 230 -22.52 19.15 -10.64
N ALA A 231 -22.38 20.10 -9.70
CA ALA A 231 -21.25 21.03 -9.61
C ALA A 231 -20.33 20.78 -8.40
N ASN A 232 -20.68 19.85 -7.51
CA ASN A 232 -19.93 19.47 -6.31
C ASN A 232 -19.67 17.95 -6.36
N ARG A 233 -18.45 17.57 -6.74
CA ARG A 233 -18.05 16.16 -6.94
C ARG A 233 -18.10 15.37 -5.64
N GLU A 234 -17.67 15.95 -4.54
CA GLU A 234 -17.67 15.37 -3.21
C GLU A 234 -19.10 15.04 -2.78
N ALA A 235 -20.04 15.96 -3.02
CA ALA A 235 -21.45 15.73 -2.75
C ALA A 235 -22.04 14.62 -3.64
N ALA A 236 -21.70 14.58 -4.93
CA ALA A 236 -22.09 13.48 -5.82
C ALA A 236 -21.53 12.12 -5.35
N ASN A 237 -20.24 12.06 -4.98
CA ASN A 237 -19.58 10.85 -4.46
C ASN A 237 -20.28 10.34 -3.20
N VAL A 238 -20.52 11.22 -2.21
CA VAL A 238 -21.23 10.87 -0.97
C VAL A 238 -22.64 10.35 -1.29
N ALA A 239 -23.39 11.05 -2.13
CA ALA A 239 -24.75 10.63 -2.49
C ALA A 239 -24.78 9.27 -3.21
N LEU A 240 -23.85 9.01 -4.13
CA LEU A 240 -23.76 7.73 -4.84
C LEU A 240 -23.29 6.58 -3.94
N ASN A 241 -22.37 6.83 -3.00
CA ASN A 241 -21.96 5.84 -2.00
C ASN A 241 -23.14 5.43 -1.09
N LEU A 242 -23.97 6.41 -0.65
CA LEU A 242 -25.21 6.12 0.08
C LEU A 242 -26.21 5.28 -0.74
N LEU A 243 -26.21 5.39 -2.08
CA LEU A 243 -27.02 4.52 -2.95
C LEU A 243 -26.43 3.12 -3.13
N GLN A 244 -25.11 2.93 -3.00
CA GLN A 244 -24.52 1.58 -3.04
C GLN A 244 -24.78 0.78 -1.76
N MET A 245 -25.04 1.47 -0.65
CA MET A 245 -25.44 0.91 0.65
C MET A 245 -26.91 0.42 0.66
N VAL A 246 -27.28 -0.36 -0.37
CA VAL A 246 -28.66 -0.81 -0.66
C VAL A 246 -29.26 -1.67 0.47
N PRO A 247 -30.51 -1.41 0.89
CA PRO A 247 -31.26 -2.33 1.73
C PRO A 247 -31.41 -3.72 1.08
N ARG A 248 -30.82 -4.76 1.66
CA ARG A 248 -31.16 -6.14 1.26
C ARG A 248 -32.61 -6.45 1.62
N THR A 249 -33.51 -6.38 0.64
CA THR A 249 -34.65 -7.31 0.64
C THR A 249 -34.08 -8.70 0.49
N VAL A 250 -34.15 -9.51 1.55
CA VAL A 250 -33.70 -10.90 1.57
C VAL A 250 -34.27 -11.65 0.37
N PRO A 251 -33.45 -12.12 -0.60
CA PRO A 251 -33.92 -13.11 -1.55
C PRO A 251 -34.12 -14.38 -0.74
N ASN A 252 -35.35 -14.89 -0.69
CA ASN A 252 -35.74 -16.01 0.19
C ASN A 252 -35.18 -17.39 -0.25
N ASN A 253 -34.08 -17.38 -1.01
CA ASN A 253 -33.39 -18.54 -1.56
C ASN A 253 -31.93 -18.51 -1.09
N ALA A 254 -31.69 -18.98 0.13
CA ALA A 254 -30.37 -19.54 0.44
C ALA A 254 -30.16 -20.80 -0.42
N PRO A 255 -28.96 -21.05 -0.98
CA PRO A 255 -28.66 -22.35 -1.58
C PRO A 255 -28.86 -23.46 -0.52
N PRO A 256 -29.54 -24.57 -0.86
CA PRO A 256 -29.70 -25.67 0.08
C PRO A 256 -28.33 -26.32 0.33
N GLY A 257 -27.73 -26.05 1.49
CA GLY A 257 -26.39 -26.57 1.84
C GLY A 257 -25.55 -25.76 2.83
N ARG A 258 -26.02 -24.60 3.34
CA ARG A 258 -25.28 -23.86 4.39
C ARG A 258 -25.27 -24.59 5.73
N ALA A 259 -24.09 -24.72 6.33
CA ALA A 259 -23.92 -25.30 7.65
C ALA A 259 -24.30 -24.30 8.76
N PRO A 260 -24.83 -24.74 9.92
CA PRO A 260 -25.08 -23.85 11.05
C PRO A 260 -23.75 -23.44 11.68
N GLY A 261 -23.38 -22.16 11.59
CA GLY A 261 -22.16 -21.63 12.20
C GLY A 261 -21.39 -20.59 11.38
N GLU A 262 -21.71 -20.38 10.10
CA GLU A 262 -21.25 -19.18 9.39
C GLU A 262 -21.83 -17.94 10.10
N GLN A 263 -20.96 -17.02 10.55
CA GLN A 263 -21.40 -15.74 11.07
C GLN A 263 -22.26 -15.02 10.02
N GLU A 264 -23.45 -14.56 10.40
CA GLU A 264 -24.18 -13.61 9.58
C GLU A 264 -23.30 -12.37 9.41
N ASN A 265 -22.77 -12.18 8.19
CA ASN A 265 -22.12 -10.93 7.81
C ASN A 265 -23.16 -9.82 7.99
N GLN A 266 -23.03 -9.05 9.07
CA GLN A 266 -24.04 -8.09 9.51
C GLN A 266 -24.29 -7.07 8.39
N ALA A 267 -25.42 -7.24 7.71
CA ALA A 267 -25.69 -6.48 6.49
C ALA A 267 -26.06 -5.04 6.84
N PHE A 268 -25.21 -4.11 6.43
CA PHE A 268 -25.42 -2.67 6.57
C PHE A 268 -26.77 -2.24 5.98
N PHE A 269 -27.52 -1.41 6.72
CA PHE A 269 -28.87 -0.96 6.34
C PHE A 269 -29.00 0.56 6.51
N LEU A 270 -29.01 1.31 5.40
CA LEU A 270 -29.65 2.62 5.38
C LEU A 270 -31.17 2.45 5.43
N GLY A 271 -31.85 3.37 6.11
CA GLY A 271 -33.32 3.42 6.10
C GLY A 271 -33.87 3.47 4.68
N GLU A 272 -34.97 2.75 4.41
CA GLU A 272 -35.57 2.73 3.07
C GLU A 272 -36.07 4.12 2.65
N ASP A 273 -36.47 4.93 3.62
CA ASP A 273 -36.76 6.36 3.50
C ASP A 273 -35.52 7.14 3.01
N VAL A 274 -34.39 7.06 3.73
CA VAL A 274 -33.16 7.76 3.35
C VAL A 274 -32.68 7.29 1.97
N PHE A 275 -32.74 5.99 1.68
CA PHE A 275 -32.37 5.43 0.38
C PHE A 275 -33.22 5.99 -0.77
N ARG A 276 -34.55 6.04 -0.59
CA ARG A 276 -35.48 6.59 -1.59
C ARG A 276 -35.25 8.08 -1.80
N GLU A 277 -35.00 8.83 -0.74
CA GLU A 277 -34.74 10.27 -0.84
C GLU A 277 -33.41 10.62 -1.51
N VAL A 278 -32.32 9.90 -1.19
CA VAL A 278 -31.04 10.06 -1.92
C VAL A 278 -31.23 9.69 -3.39
N MET A 279 -32.02 8.65 -3.70
CA MET A 279 -32.26 8.25 -5.09
C MET A 279 -33.06 9.31 -5.85
N ASP A 280 -34.05 9.92 -5.21
CA ASP A 280 -34.80 11.03 -5.79
C ASP A 280 -33.91 12.27 -6.01
N LEU A 281 -33.03 12.59 -5.06
CA LEU A 281 -32.07 13.71 -5.15
C LEU A 281 -31.07 13.52 -6.32
N VAL A 282 -30.36 12.40 -6.35
CA VAL A 282 -29.33 12.09 -7.37
C VAL A 282 -29.94 12.06 -8.77
N THR A 283 -31.09 11.39 -8.93
CA THR A 283 -31.75 11.30 -10.23
C THR A 283 -32.37 12.63 -10.67
N SER A 284 -32.84 13.47 -9.73
CA SER A 284 -33.34 14.81 -10.06
C SER A 284 -32.23 15.72 -10.55
N ALA A 285 -31.08 15.72 -9.86
CA ALA A 285 -29.93 16.53 -10.25
C ALA A 285 -29.49 16.21 -11.69
N VAL A 286 -29.33 14.93 -12.03
CA VAL A 286 -28.92 14.48 -13.37
C VAL A 286 -29.96 14.77 -14.46
N LEU A 287 -31.26 14.67 -14.15
CA LEU A 287 -32.33 14.98 -15.10
C LEU A 287 -32.47 16.49 -15.38
N GLN A 288 -32.02 17.35 -14.47
CA GLN A 288 -32.02 18.81 -14.63
C GLN A 288 -30.85 19.35 -15.47
N VAL A 289 -29.76 18.59 -15.64
CA VAL A 289 -28.64 18.96 -16.51
C VAL A 289 -29.13 19.11 -17.97
N PRO A 290 -28.58 20.03 -18.79
CA PRO A 290 -28.73 20.00 -20.26
C PRO A 290 -28.38 18.63 -20.88
N SER A 291 -28.95 18.31 -22.04
CA SER A 291 -28.74 16.99 -22.70
C SER A 291 -27.50 16.88 -23.59
N GLY A 292 -26.59 17.85 -23.54
CA GLY A 292 -25.30 17.81 -24.20
C GLY A 292 -24.29 18.72 -23.50
N LEU A 293 -23.02 18.64 -23.91
CA LEU A 293 -21.89 19.32 -23.25
C LEU A 293 -21.93 20.86 -23.33
N SER A 294 -22.77 21.43 -24.21
CA SER A 294 -22.91 22.87 -24.41
C SER A 294 -23.43 23.58 -23.17
N GLY A 295 -22.64 24.50 -22.62
CA GLY A 295 -22.99 25.28 -21.43
C GLY A 295 -22.50 24.69 -20.10
N LEU A 296 -22.00 23.45 -20.09
CA LEU A 296 -21.38 22.85 -18.91
C LEU A 296 -19.89 23.19 -18.85
N ASN A 297 -19.37 23.49 -17.65
CA ASN A 297 -17.94 23.54 -17.39
C ASN A 297 -17.33 22.11 -17.31
N PHE A 298 -16.00 21.99 -17.20
CA PHE A 298 -15.33 20.68 -17.18
C PHE A 298 -15.79 19.80 -16.00
N ASN A 299 -15.82 20.36 -14.78
CA ASN A 299 -16.19 19.66 -13.56
C ASN A 299 -17.65 19.20 -13.57
N GLU A 300 -18.56 20.00 -14.15
CA GLU A 300 -19.97 19.64 -14.33
C GLU A 300 -20.15 18.48 -15.33
N ARG A 301 -19.38 18.46 -16.42
CA ARG A 301 -19.41 17.35 -17.39
C ARG A 301 -18.92 16.07 -16.75
N ASP A 302 -17.76 16.10 -16.11
CA ASP A 302 -17.14 14.91 -15.51
C ASP A 302 -17.99 14.34 -14.36
N THR A 303 -18.49 15.21 -13.48
CA THR A 303 -19.38 14.80 -12.38
C THR A 303 -20.71 14.26 -12.90
N THR A 304 -21.32 14.90 -13.92
CA THR A 304 -22.55 14.38 -14.54
C THR A 304 -22.31 13.03 -15.22
N GLN A 305 -21.18 12.86 -15.93
CA GLN A 305 -20.81 11.59 -16.56
C GLN A 305 -20.69 10.48 -15.51
N TYR A 306 -19.94 10.74 -14.44
CA TYR A 306 -19.77 9.82 -13.31
C TYR A 306 -21.12 9.40 -12.70
N MET A 307 -22.00 10.38 -12.41
CA MET A 307 -23.35 10.10 -11.90
C MET A 307 -24.20 9.27 -12.87
N LEU A 308 -24.16 9.57 -14.18
CA LEU A 308 -24.90 8.83 -15.20
C LEU A 308 -24.42 7.37 -15.31
N THR A 309 -23.10 7.14 -15.33
CA THR A 309 -22.53 5.78 -15.38
C THR A 309 -22.89 4.98 -14.12
N SER A 310 -22.85 5.60 -12.94
CA SER A 310 -23.30 4.95 -11.70
C SER A 310 -24.80 4.64 -11.70
N LEU A 311 -25.66 5.55 -12.17
CA LEU A 311 -27.09 5.28 -12.29
C LEU A 311 -27.38 4.17 -13.33
N GLN A 312 -26.59 4.08 -14.40
CA GLN A 312 -26.71 3.03 -15.42
C GLN A 312 -26.47 1.62 -14.84
N SER A 313 -25.51 1.46 -13.91
CA SER A 313 -25.29 0.17 -13.24
C SER A 313 -26.38 -0.17 -12.20
N MET A 314 -27.16 0.82 -11.77
CA MET A 314 -28.22 0.70 -10.76
C MET A 314 -29.64 0.63 -11.33
N MET A 315 -29.81 0.44 -12.65
CA MET A 315 -31.13 0.51 -13.30
C MET A 315 -32.17 -0.45 -12.72
N THR A 316 -31.77 -1.64 -12.26
CA THR A 316 -32.65 -2.62 -11.60
C THR A 316 -33.19 -2.12 -10.25
N GLN A 317 -32.35 -1.43 -9.48
CA GLN A 317 -32.73 -0.80 -8.22
C GLN A 317 -33.64 0.40 -8.48
N ILE A 318 -33.34 1.20 -9.51
CA ILE A 318 -34.16 2.35 -9.91
C ILE A 318 -35.55 1.89 -10.37
N GLU A 319 -35.66 0.77 -11.09
CA GLU A 319 -36.96 0.18 -11.47
C GLU A 319 -37.79 -0.26 -10.26
N LYS A 320 -37.15 -0.77 -9.21
CA LYS A 320 -37.81 -1.20 -7.97
C LYS A 320 -38.22 -0.03 -7.06
N TYR A 321 -37.38 0.99 -6.90
CA TYR A 321 -37.57 2.05 -5.92
C TYR A 321 -38.08 3.38 -6.50
N ALA A 322 -37.84 3.65 -7.78
CA ALA A 322 -38.26 4.87 -8.49
C ALA A 322 -38.68 4.59 -9.96
N PRO A 323 -39.64 3.67 -10.23
CA PRO A 323 -40.00 3.20 -11.58
C PRO A 323 -40.36 4.33 -12.56
N ALA A 324 -40.99 5.40 -12.08
CA ALA A 324 -41.36 6.57 -12.88
C ALA A 324 -40.16 7.29 -13.54
N ARG A 325 -38.95 7.12 -12.99
CA ARG A 325 -37.72 7.79 -13.47
C ARG A 325 -36.95 6.98 -14.53
N VAL A 326 -37.23 5.67 -14.67
CA VAL A 326 -36.49 4.72 -15.53
C VAL A 326 -36.37 5.20 -16.99
N ASN A 327 -37.50 5.57 -17.61
CA ASN A 327 -37.51 5.95 -19.03
C ASN A 327 -36.78 7.27 -19.29
N ALA A 328 -36.93 8.24 -18.37
CA ALA A 328 -36.25 9.53 -18.46
C ALA A 328 -34.72 9.36 -18.32
N LEU A 329 -34.28 8.54 -17.36
CA LEU A 329 -32.85 8.27 -17.14
C LEU A 329 -32.21 7.49 -18.31
N ARG A 330 -32.88 6.47 -18.86
CA ARG A 330 -32.40 5.77 -20.06
C ARG A 330 -32.20 6.74 -21.23
N ALA A 331 -33.20 7.58 -21.51
CA ALA A 331 -33.09 8.59 -22.56
C ALA A 331 -31.94 9.59 -22.29
N LYS A 332 -31.77 10.00 -21.03
CA LYS A 332 -30.71 10.92 -20.59
C LYS A 332 -29.31 10.35 -20.81
N ILE A 333 -29.07 9.10 -20.39
CA ILE A 333 -27.79 8.39 -20.57
C ILE A 333 -27.43 8.30 -22.06
N THR A 334 -28.37 7.89 -22.92
CA THR A 334 -28.14 7.79 -24.37
C THR A 334 -27.83 9.16 -24.99
N GLN A 335 -28.57 10.21 -24.63
CA GLN A 335 -28.31 11.57 -25.14
C GLN A 335 -26.92 12.09 -24.72
N PHE A 336 -26.56 11.91 -23.46
CA PHE A 336 -25.27 12.36 -22.93
C PHE A 336 -24.09 11.63 -23.57
N ASN A 337 -24.13 10.28 -23.62
CA ASN A 337 -23.06 9.47 -24.23
C ASN A 337 -22.85 9.80 -25.72
N ASN A 338 -23.93 10.11 -26.45
CA ASN A 338 -23.85 10.55 -27.84
C ASN A 338 -23.14 11.90 -28.04
N SER A 339 -23.01 12.71 -26.97
CA SER A 339 -22.31 14.00 -26.99
C SER A 339 -20.83 13.93 -26.58
N LEU A 340 -20.37 12.79 -26.04
CA LEU A 340 -18.96 12.55 -25.70
C LEU A 340 -18.08 12.35 -26.93
N ASP A 341 -16.78 12.56 -26.79
CA ASP A 341 -15.80 12.28 -27.84
C ASP A 341 -15.73 10.77 -28.19
N PRO A 342 -15.23 10.40 -29.39
CA PRO A 342 -15.21 9.00 -29.82
C PRO A 342 -14.33 8.06 -28.96
N GLN A 343 -13.29 8.58 -28.30
CA GLN A 343 -12.36 7.78 -27.50
C GLN A 343 -12.96 7.43 -26.14
N THR A 344 -13.46 8.42 -25.41
CA THR A 344 -14.16 8.22 -24.13
C THR A 344 -15.38 7.31 -24.31
N ARG A 345 -16.13 7.51 -25.40
CA ARG A 345 -17.27 6.66 -25.75
C ARG A 345 -16.87 5.20 -25.98
N ALA A 346 -15.82 4.96 -26.77
CA ALA A 346 -15.34 3.61 -27.05
C ALA A 346 -14.87 2.87 -25.79
N TYR A 347 -14.27 3.57 -24.82
CA TYR A 347 -13.94 3.00 -23.51
C TYR A 347 -15.19 2.66 -22.68
N ASN A 348 -16.15 3.58 -22.59
CA ASN A 348 -17.40 3.37 -21.85
C ASN A 348 -18.22 2.19 -22.42
N GLU A 349 -18.28 2.06 -23.75
CA GLU A 349 -19.02 0.99 -24.44
C GLU A 349 -18.37 -0.39 -24.30
N ASN A 350 -17.05 -0.48 -24.08
CA ASN A 350 -16.31 -1.74 -23.96
C ASN A 350 -15.86 -2.07 -22.53
N GLN A 351 -16.31 -1.29 -21.52
CA GLN A 351 -15.87 -1.41 -20.13
C GLN A 351 -16.06 -2.82 -19.54
N GLU A 352 -17.19 -3.45 -19.82
CA GLU A 352 -17.49 -4.83 -19.37
C GLU A 352 -16.49 -5.84 -19.95
N VAL A 353 -16.25 -5.78 -21.26
CA VAL A 353 -15.32 -6.68 -21.97
C VAL A 353 -13.88 -6.51 -21.46
N ILE A 354 -13.45 -5.27 -21.17
CA ILE A 354 -12.14 -4.99 -20.58
C ILE A 354 -11.99 -5.68 -19.22
N GLN A 355 -13.00 -5.56 -18.35
CA GLN A 355 -12.98 -6.13 -17.00
C GLN A 355 -13.12 -7.66 -17.03
N THR A 356 -14.24 -8.19 -17.52
CA THR A 356 -14.63 -9.60 -17.35
C THR A 356 -14.41 -10.48 -18.59
N GLY A 357 -14.27 -9.89 -19.78
CA GLY A 357 -14.10 -10.63 -21.04
C GLY A 357 -12.77 -11.37 -21.17
N THR A 358 -12.67 -12.28 -22.12
CA THR A 358 -11.44 -13.03 -22.45
C THR A 358 -10.45 -12.19 -23.26
N ALA A 359 -9.26 -12.73 -23.53
CA ALA A 359 -8.31 -12.11 -24.45
C ALA A 359 -8.87 -11.97 -25.88
N ASP A 360 -9.66 -12.96 -26.36
CA ASP A 360 -10.25 -12.92 -27.69
C ASP A 360 -11.44 -11.96 -27.77
N ASP A 361 -12.20 -11.79 -26.68
CA ASP A 361 -13.24 -10.74 -26.62
C ASP A 361 -12.62 -9.34 -26.70
N LEU A 362 -11.46 -9.12 -26.06
CA LEU A 362 -10.70 -7.87 -26.19
C LEU A 362 -10.12 -7.67 -27.60
N VAL A 363 -9.65 -8.73 -28.28
CA VAL A 363 -9.24 -8.67 -29.70
C VAL A 363 -10.43 -8.30 -30.60
N ALA A 364 -11.62 -8.86 -30.34
CA ALA A 364 -12.84 -8.53 -31.07
C ALA A 364 -13.32 -7.10 -30.81
N ALA A 365 -13.20 -6.60 -29.57
CA ALA A 365 -13.46 -5.22 -29.20
C ALA A 365 -12.48 -4.26 -29.90
N ALA A 366 -11.18 -4.59 -29.93
CA ALA A 366 -10.14 -3.81 -30.61
C ALA A 366 -10.43 -3.58 -32.11
N GLY A 367 -11.09 -4.55 -32.76
CA GLY A 367 -11.56 -4.42 -34.14
C GLY A 367 -12.69 -3.40 -34.36
N ARG A 368 -13.37 -2.95 -33.29
CA ARG A 368 -14.52 -2.04 -33.32
C ARG A 368 -14.19 -0.63 -32.81
N VAL A 369 -13.07 -0.44 -32.11
CA VAL A 369 -12.64 0.87 -31.58
C VAL A 369 -11.86 1.69 -32.63
N PRO A 370 -11.78 3.04 -32.46
CA PRO A 370 -10.93 3.92 -33.27
C PRO A 370 -9.47 3.47 -33.32
N ALA A 371 -8.78 3.80 -34.41
CA ALA A 371 -7.42 3.31 -34.68
C ALA A 371 -6.40 3.81 -33.63
N GLU A 372 -6.66 4.99 -33.05
CA GLU A 372 -5.83 5.70 -32.10
C GLU A 372 -5.66 4.95 -30.76
N ILE A 373 -6.66 4.16 -30.36
CA ILE A 373 -6.67 3.38 -29.11
C ILE A 373 -6.60 1.87 -29.33
N ARG A 374 -6.63 1.42 -30.58
CA ARG A 374 -6.66 0.00 -30.95
C ARG A 374 -5.45 -0.78 -30.41
N ASP A 375 -4.25 -0.22 -30.54
CA ASP A 375 -3.01 -0.84 -30.03
C ASP A 375 -3.05 -1.03 -28.49
N GLN A 376 -3.73 -0.15 -27.75
CA GLN A 376 -3.88 -0.29 -26.29
C GLN A 376 -4.78 -1.48 -25.92
N PHE A 377 -5.87 -1.69 -26.65
CA PHE A 377 -6.74 -2.86 -26.45
C PHE A 377 -6.00 -4.17 -26.80
N TYR A 378 -5.20 -4.19 -27.87
CA TYR A 378 -4.38 -5.36 -28.22
C TYR A 378 -3.28 -5.65 -27.19
N GLN A 379 -2.64 -4.62 -26.62
CA GLN A 379 -1.69 -4.81 -25.51
C GLN A 379 -2.38 -5.43 -24.27
N GLN A 380 -3.57 -4.95 -23.91
CA GLN A 380 -4.35 -5.54 -22.81
C GLN A 380 -4.75 -7.00 -23.10
N ALA A 381 -5.20 -7.30 -24.33
CA ALA A 381 -5.54 -8.66 -24.74
C ALA A 381 -4.34 -9.62 -24.64
N ALA A 382 -3.17 -9.20 -25.10
CA ALA A 382 -1.94 -9.99 -25.01
C ALA A 382 -1.53 -10.27 -23.55
N TRP A 383 -1.62 -9.26 -22.67
CA TRP A 383 -1.40 -9.47 -21.23
C TRP A 383 -2.43 -10.40 -20.61
N LYS A 384 -3.71 -10.28 -20.98
CA LYS A 384 -4.79 -11.15 -20.47
C LYS A 384 -4.54 -12.62 -20.88
N ALA A 385 -4.13 -12.86 -22.12
CA ALA A 385 -3.75 -14.18 -22.62
C ALA A 385 -2.55 -14.79 -21.86
N ALA A 386 -1.47 -14.03 -21.65
CA ALA A 386 -0.30 -14.52 -20.92
C ALA A 386 -0.60 -14.77 -19.43
N ASN A 387 -1.43 -13.94 -18.80
CA ASN A 387 -1.86 -14.13 -17.41
C ASN A 387 -2.80 -15.33 -17.24
N SER A 388 -3.56 -15.71 -18.28
CA SER A 388 -4.30 -16.99 -18.32
C SER A 388 -3.44 -18.19 -18.73
N GLY A 389 -2.12 -18.02 -18.89
CA GLY A 389 -1.17 -19.08 -19.24
C GLY A 389 -0.95 -19.31 -20.74
N ASP A 390 -1.68 -18.61 -21.62
CA ASP A 390 -1.55 -18.75 -23.07
C ASP A 390 -0.55 -17.71 -23.65
N LEU A 391 0.74 -18.01 -23.42
CA LEU A 391 1.85 -17.23 -23.97
C LEU A 391 1.89 -17.28 -25.51
N ALA A 392 1.41 -18.36 -26.13
CA ALA A 392 1.42 -18.50 -27.59
C ALA A 392 0.44 -17.49 -28.22
N ARG A 393 -0.79 -17.42 -27.70
CA ARG A 393 -1.79 -16.42 -28.09
C ARG A 393 -1.33 -15.01 -27.78
N ALA A 394 -0.70 -14.78 -26.62
CA ALA A 394 -0.16 -13.47 -26.25
C ALA A 394 0.90 -12.95 -27.26
N ARG A 395 1.86 -13.81 -27.63
CA ARG A 395 2.85 -13.50 -28.67
C ARG A 395 2.21 -13.27 -30.04
N GLN A 396 1.19 -14.06 -30.39
CA GLN A 396 0.47 -13.88 -31.64
C GLN A 396 -0.23 -12.53 -31.70
N ILE A 397 -0.99 -12.15 -30.65
CA ILE A 397 -1.66 -10.83 -30.58
C ILE A 397 -0.65 -9.70 -30.73
N ALA A 398 0.51 -9.79 -30.07
CA ALA A 398 1.59 -8.82 -30.21
C ALA A 398 2.18 -8.76 -31.64
N ALA A 399 2.32 -9.90 -32.32
CA ALA A 399 2.88 -10.00 -33.66
C ALA A 399 1.91 -9.52 -34.77
N ASP A 400 0.66 -9.97 -34.70
CA ASP A 400 -0.37 -9.77 -35.73
C ASP A 400 -0.99 -8.37 -35.67
N HIS A 401 -0.96 -7.70 -34.51
CA HIS A 401 -1.75 -6.49 -34.29
C HIS A 401 -0.98 -5.24 -33.82
N ILE A 402 0.21 -5.36 -33.19
CA ILE A 402 0.97 -4.18 -32.76
C ILE A 402 1.93 -3.77 -33.87
N THR A 403 1.62 -2.64 -34.50
CA THR A 403 2.36 -2.15 -35.68
C THR A 403 3.68 -1.49 -35.30
N ASN A 404 3.76 -0.85 -34.13
CA ASN A 404 4.98 -0.19 -33.67
C ASN A 404 6.03 -1.21 -33.20
N PRO A 405 7.21 -1.31 -33.86
CA PRO A 405 8.20 -2.35 -33.55
C PRO A 405 8.83 -2.19 -32.16
N TYR A 406 8.96 -0.96 -31.65
CA TYR A 406 9.48 -0.72 -30.30
C TYR A 406 8.50 -1.22 -29.24
N GLN A 407 7.21 -0.86 -29.36
CA GLN A 407 6.17 -1.31 -28.44
C GLN A 407 5.99 -2.83 -28.50
N ARG A 408 5.99 -3.42 -29.70
CA ARG A 408 5.92 -4.87 -29.90
C ARG A 408 7.08 -5.60 -29.24
N ASN A 409 8.33 -5.15 -29.45
CA ASN A 409 9.49 -5.78 -28.83
C ASN A 409 9.47 -5.65 -27.30
N SER A 410 9.11 -4.47 -26.78
CA SER A 410 8.97 -4.24 -25.34
C SER A 410 7.89 -5.15 -24.73
N LEU A 411 6.74 -5.31 -25.41
CA LEU A 411 5.68 -6.22 -24.96
C LEU A 411 6.17 -7.67 -24.97
N LEU A 412 6.76 -8.14 -26.08
CA LEU A 412 7.25 -9.53 -26.20
C LEU A 412 8.25 -9.89 -25.09
N VAL A 413 9.20 -9.01 -24.77
CA VAL A 413 10.12 -9.21 -23.63
C VAL A 413 9.37 -9.27 -22.30
N GLY A 414 8.35 -8.41 -22.10
CA GLY A 414 7.48 -8.45 -20.93
C GLY A 414 6.71 -9.78 -20.79
N LEU A 415 6.16 -10.29 -21.89
CA LEU A 415 5.42 -11.55 -21.93
C LEU A 415 6.34 -12.75 -21.64
N GLU A 416 7.55 -12.78 -22.21
CA GLU A 416 8.57 -13.81 -21.92
C GLU A 416 8.95 -13.81 -20.44
N ARG A 417 9.14 -12.63 -19.85
CA ARG A 417 9.46 -12.48 -18.42
C ARG A 417 8.32 -12.99 -17.53
N THR A 418 7.08 -12.66 -17.81
CA THR A 418 5.93 -13.15 -17.03
C THR A 418 5.77 -14.66 -17.12
N ALA A 419 5.96 -15.25 -18.30
CA ALA A 419 5.93 -16.71 -18.45
C ALA A 419 7.03 -17.43 -17.67
N LEU A 420 8.25 -16.86 -17.65
CA LEU A 420 9.37 -17.39 -16.87
C LEU A 420 9.03 -17.42 -15.36
N TRP A 421 8.46 -16.34 -14.82
CA TRP A 421 8.07 -16.26 -13.41
C TRP A 421 6.89 -17.16 -13.06
N ASN A 422 5.92 -17.31 -13.97
CA ASN A 422 4.75 -18.18 -13.80
C ASN A 422 5.06 -19.69 -13.93
N SER A 423 6.20 -20.07 -14.52
CA SER A 423 6.66 -21.47 -14.50
C SER A 423 7.01 -21.93 -13.07
N ALA A 424 7.08 -23.23 -12.81
CA ALA A 424 7.32 -23.79 -11.47
C ALA A 424 8.58 -24.67 -11.35
N ASP A 425 9.42 -24.72 -12.39
CA ASP A 425 10.45 -25.76 -12.54
C ASP A 425 11.88 -25.35 -12.16
N GLN A 426 12.71 -26.36 -11.87
CA GLN A 426 14.16 -26.21 -11.74
C GLN A 426 14.86 -25.80 -13.05
N SER A 427 14.23 -26.06 -14.21
CA SER A 427 14.68 -25.62 -15.54
C SER A 427 14.66 -24.10 -15.74
N LYS A 428 14.15 -23.33 -14.77
CA LYS A 428 14.23 -21.86 -14.75
C LYS A 428 15.65 -21.34 -14.90
N VAL A 429 16.65 -21.99 -14.29
CA VAL A 429 18.02 -21.49 -14.29
C VAL A 429 18.60 -21.46 -15.70
N ASP A 430 18.46 -22.55 -16.46
CA ASP A 430 18.91 -22.61 -17.85
C ASP A 430 18.19 -21.60 -18.75
N GLN A 431 16.87 -21.42 -18.54
CA GLN A 431 16.06 -20.45 -19.28
C GLN A 431 16.47 -19.00 -18.95
N VAL A 432 16.74 -18.69 -17.68
CA VAL A 432 17.29 -17.40 -17.24
C VAL A 432 18.62 -17.14 -17.94
N LEU A 433 19.55 -18.09 -17.89
CA LEU A 433 20.88 -17.96 -18.51
C LEU A 433 20.79 -17.75 -20.03
N GLN A 434 19.84 -18.38 -20.71
CA GLN A 434 19.56 -18.15 -22.14
C GLN A 434 18.94 -16.78 -22.44
N LEU A 435 18.22 -16.17 -21.48
CA LEU A 435 17.61 -14.85 -21.62
C LEU A 435 18.56 -13.70 -21.25
N LEU A 436 19.56 -13.91 -20.39
CA LEU A 436 20.52 -12.86 -19.98
C LEU A 436 21.14 -12.05 -21.15
N PRO A 437 21.54 -12.65 -22.30
CA PRO A 437 22.07 -11.89 -23.42
C PRO A 437 21.07 -10.94 -24.08
N ARG A 438 19.76 -11.17 -23.91
CA ARG A 438 18.68 -10.30 -24.41
C ARG A 438 18.35 -9.13 -23.48
N LEU A 439 18.83 -9.16 -22.23
CA LEU A 439 18.68 -8.06 -21.28
C LEU A 439 19.71 -6.97 -21.61
N HIS A 440 19.26 -5.71 -21.62
CA HIS A 440 20.01 -4.59 -22.19
C HIS A 440 21.00 -4.00 -21.20
N SER A 441 20.70 -4.05 -19.89
CA SER A 441 21.52 -3.44 -18.84
C SER A 441 22.19 -4.48 -17.93
N VAL A 442 23.22 -4.06 -17.19
CA VAL A 442 23.88 -4.92 -16.18
C VAL A 442 22.94 -5.15 -14.99
N GLU A 443 22.19 -4.13 -14.62
CA GLU A 443 21.22 -4.09 -13.52
C GLU A 443 20.06 -5.05 -13.75
N GLU A 444 19.54 -5.13 -14.99
CA GLU A 444 18.53 -6.12 -15.39
C GLU A 444 19.05 -7.55 -15.22
N ARG A 445 20.31 -7.80 -15.62
CA ARG A 445 20.95 -9.13 -15.51
C ARG A 445 21.20 -9.50 -14.06
N VAL A 446 21.72 -8.58 -13.25
CA VAL A 446 21.94 -8.76 -11.81
C VAL A 446 20.63 -8.99 -11.07
N THR A 447 19.58 -8.21 -11.37
CA THR A 447 18.25 -8.40 -10.79
C THR A 447 17.69 -9.79 -11.14
N THR A 448 17.80 -10.20 -12.41
CA THR A 448 17.31 -11.52 -12.83
C THR A 448 18.08 -12.65 -12.16
N LEU A 449 19.41 -12.55 -12.06
CA LEU A 449 20.27 -13.55 -11.40
C LEU A 449 20.00 -13.65 -9.89
N THR A 450 19.93 -12.52 -9.19
CA THR A 450 19.69 -12.48 -7.74
C THR A 450 18.29 -12.98 -7.38
N GLN A 451 17.26 -12.59 -8.13
CA GLN A 451 15.90 -13.12 -7.96
C GLN A 451 15.84 -14.64 -8.22
N THR A 452 16.53 -15.11 -9.26
CA THR A 452 16.61 -16.55 -9.58
C THR A 452 17.29 -17.32 -8.45
N ALA A 453 18.43 -16.84 -7.95
CA ALA A 453 19.14 -17.45 -6.82
C ALA A 453 18.24 -17.49 -5.57
N MET A 454 17.59 -16.37 -5.21
CA MET A 454 16.69 -16.30 -4.07
C MET A 454 15.47 -17.23 -4.20
N GLY A 455 14.99 -17.49 -5.42
CA GLY A 455 13.92 -18.45 -5.70
C GLY A 455 14.33 -19.93 -5.64
N LEU A 456 15.63 -20.26 -5.57
CA LEU A 456 16.08 -21.66 -5.50
C LEU A 456 15.70 -22.32 -4.16
N PRO A 457 15.37 -23.63 -4.13
CA PRO A 457 15.20 -24.40 -2.89
C PRO A 457 16.44 -24.37 -1.98
N HIS A 458 16.24 -24.52 -0.67
CA HIS A 458 17.32 -24.40 0.34
C HIS A 458 18.47 -25.42 0.21
N ASN A 459 18.27 -26.55 -0.47
CA ASN A 459 19.32 -27.53 -0.74
C ASN A 459 20.21 -27.16 -1.95
N ASN A 460 19.83 -26.18 -2.76
CA ASN A 460 20.57 -25.76 -3.96
C ASN A 460 21.51 -24.56 -3.68
N GLN A 461 22.19 -24.56 -2.51
CA GLN A 461 23.06 -23.44 -2.09
C GLN A 461 24.19 -23.16 -3.09
N ASN A 462 24.86 -24.19 -3.59
CA ASN A 462 25.98 -24.05 -4.54
C ASN A 462 25.55 -23.34 -5.83
N LEU A 463 24.41 -23.75 -6.40
CA LEU A 463 23.87 -23.13 -7.61
C LEU A 463 23.45 -21.66 -7.37
N GLY A 464 22.93 -21.36 -6.18
CA GLY A 464 22.68 -19.98 -5.76
C GLY A 464 23.97 -19.15 -5.72
N LEU A 465 25.04 -19.67 -5.11
CA LEU A 465 26.35 -19.04 -5.06
C LEU A 465 26.97 -18.85 -6.45
N GLU A 466 26.81 -19.81 -7.36
CA GLU A 466 27.25 -19.68 -8.76
C GLU A 466 26.54 -18.52 -9.48
N LEU A 467 25.22 -18.39 -9.32
CA LEU A 467 24.44 -17.29 -9.89
C LEU A 467 24.83 -15.92 -9.28
N LEU A 468 25.12 -15.86 -7.98
CA LEU A 468 25.59 -14.63 -7.34
C LEU A 468 27.03 -14.26 -7.73
N ASN A 469 27.94 -15.24 -7.85
CA ASN A 469 29.29 -15.02 -8.37
C ASN A 469 29.25 -14.55 -9.85
N LEU A 470 28.32 -15.07 -10.66
CA LEU A 470 28.09 -14.59 -12.02
C LEU A 470 27.57 -13.14 -12.01
N ALA A 471 26.60 -12.80 -11.16
CA ALA A 471 26.10 -11.43 -11.02
C ALA A 471 27.22 -10.46 -10.61
N GLN A 472 28.04 -10.85 -9.63
CA GLN A 472 29.23 -10.11 -9.19
C GLN A 472 30.21 -9.84 -10.33
N SER A 473 30.43 -10.83 -11.20
CA SER A 473 31.33 -10.67 -12.36
C SER A 473 30.82 -9.69 -13.41
N LEU A 474 29.50 -9.50 -13.52
CA LEU A 474 28.88 -8.55 -14.45
C LEU A 474 28.96 -7.09 -13.95
N VAL A 475 28.86 -6.87 -12.63
CA VAL A 475 29.09 -5.55 -12.01
C VAL A 475 30.56 -5.13 -12.12
N GLY A 476 31.47 -6.09 -11.92
CA GLY A 476 32.92 -5.87 -11.94
C GLY A 476 33.46 -5.32 -10.61
N GLN A 477 34.74 -4.94 -10.59
CA GLN A 477 35.41 -4.47 -9.36
C GLN A 477 35.17 -2.99 -9.02
N ARG A 478 34.50 -2.23 -9.88
CA ARG A 478 34.27 -0.79 -9.68
C ARG A 478 32.81 -0.43 -9.80
N THR A 479 32.27 0.09 -8.71
CA THR A 479 30.97 0.75 -8.62
C THR A 479 31.13 2.23 -8.94
N ASP A 480 31.51 2.50 -10.20
CA ASP A 480 31.82 3.86 -10.69
C ASP A 480 30.57 4.75 -10.85
N ASP A 481 29.37 4.15 -10.82
CA ASP A 481 28.08 4.83 -10.91
C ASP A 481 27.05 4.27 -9.89
N SER A 482 25.96 5.02 -9.69
CA SER A 482 24.90 4.66 -8.74
C SER A 482 24.16 3.38 -9.13
N ALA A 483 24.02 3.07 -10.43
CA ALA A 483 23.29 1.88 -10.89
C ALA A 483 24.07 0.60 -10.53
N ARG A 484 25.39 0.59 -10.79
CA ARG A 484 26.31 -0.46 -10.35
C ARG A 484 26.40 -0.59 -8.84
N PHE A 485 26.39 0.52 -8.09
CA PHE A 485 26.41 0.45 -6.63
C PHE A 485 25.13 -0.15 -6.05
N ASN A 486 23.94 0.23 -6.57
CA ASN A 486 22.68 -0.42 -6.19
C ASN A 486 22.67 -1.92 -6.57
N ALA A 487 23.18 -2.27 -7.76
CA ALA A 487 23.31 -3.66 -8.20
C ALA A 487 24.25 -4.47 -7.29
N GLN A 488 25.32 -3.85 -6.78
CA GLN A 488 26.20 -4.46 -5.78
C GLN A 488 25.44 -4.73 -4.46
N LEU A 489 24.74 -3.74 -3.90
CA LEU A 489 23.98 -3.93 -2.66
C LEU A 489 22.88 -5.01 -2.79
N GLN A 490 22.30 -5.18 -3.97
CA GLN A 490 21.35 -6.26 -4.27
C GLN A 490 22.02 -7.65 -4.21
N ILE A 491 23.27 -7.76 -4.68
CA ILE A 491 24.08 -8.99 -4.59
C ILE A 491 24.50 -9.23 -3.13
N ASP A 492 24.93 -8.19 -2.41
CA ASP A 492 25.33 -8.26 -1.00
C ASP A 492 24.18 -8.77 -0.12
N GLN A 493 22.96 -8.26 -0.35
CA GLN A 493 21.73 -8.71 0.30
C GLN A 493 21.42 -10.17 -0.03
N ALA A 494 21.61 -10.60 -1.27
CA ALA A 494 21.37 -11.98 -1.66
C ALA A 494 22.39 -12.95 -1.02
N TYR A 495 23.65 -12.54 -0.88
CA TYR A 495 24.67 -13.33 -0.17
C TYR A 495 24.32 -13.62 1.30
N ILE A 496 23.47 -12.82 1.97
CA ILE A 496 23.01 -13.09 3.34
C ILE A 496 22.39 -14.50 3.46
N ARG A 497 21.70 -14.97 2.42
CA ARG A 497 21.08 -16.30 2.41
C ARG A 497 22.08 -17.46 2.28
N PHE A 498 23.19 -17.24 1.59
CA PHE A 498 24.09 -18.31 1.13
C PHE A 498 25.45 -18.30 1.84
N GLU A 499 25.99 -17.12 2.13
CA GLU A 499 27.32 -16.91 2.71
C GLU A 499 27.35 -15.62 3.56
N PRO A 500 26.74 -15.63 4.78
CA PRO A 500 26.59 -14.43 5.61
C PRO A 500 27.91 -13.71 5.93
N ALA A 501 29.00 -14.46 6.13
CA ALA A 501 30.32 -13.91 6.44
C ALA A 501 30.85 -13.02 5.30
N ARG A 502 30.66 -13.45 4.05
CA ARG A 502 31.03 -12.69 2.85
C ARG A 502 30.10 -11.49 2.64
N SER A 503 28.81 -11.63 2.94
CA SER A 503 27.88 -10.50 2.92
C SER A 503 28.32 -9.38 3.89
N PHE A 504 28.75 -9.71 5.12
CA PHE A 504 29.35 -8.73 6.02
C PHE A 504 30.58 -8.02 5.42
N GLU A 505 31.52 -8.77 4.81
CA GLU A 505 32.71 -8.20 4.18
C GLU A 505 32.38 -7.25 3.02
N LEU A 506 31.31 -7.53 2.27
CA LEU A 506 30.81 -6.68 1.20
C LEU A 506 30.14 -5.41 1.76
N TYR A 507 29.30 -5.52 2.79
CA TYR A 507 28.71 -4.34 3.46
C TYR A 507 29.75 -3.47 4.16
N GLU A 508 30.83 -4.05 4.68
CA GLU A 508 31.97 -3.29 5.21
C GLU A 508 32.62 -2.41 4.13
N GLN A 509 32.88 -2.97 2.95
CA GLN A 509 33.40 -2.23 1.78
C GLN A 509 32.38 -1.18 1.28
N ALA A 510 31.09 -1.51 1.28
CA ALA A 510 30.03 -0.58 0.89
C ALA A 510 29.94 0.62 1.85
N ILE A 511 30.14 0.43 3.17
CA ILE A 511 30.19 1.54 4.14
C ILE A 511 31.43 2.41 3.94
N ASP A 512 32.61 1.84 3.69
CA ASP A 512 33.80 2.62 3.40
C ASP A 512 33.59 3.49 2.14
N ARG A 513 33.02 2.91 1.08
CA ARG A 513 32.68 3.64 -0.14
C ARG A 513 31.59 4.70 0.09
N LEU A 514 30.60 4.44 0.94
CA LEU A 514 29.57 5.42 1.28
C LEU A 514 30.14 6.59 2.09
N ASN A 515 31.10 6.35 2.99
CA ASN A 515 31.80 7.43 3.68
C ASN A 515 32.52 8.36 2.68
N GLU A 516 33.21 7.81 1.67
CA GLU A 516 33.82 8.61 0.59
C GLU A 516 32.79 9.41 -0.20
N LEU A 517 31.71 8.76 -0.65
CA LEU A 517 30.67 9.39 -1.47
C LEU A 517 29.93 10.50 -0.72
N VAL A 518 29.60 10.28 0.56
CA VAL A 518 28.94 11.28 1.41
C VAL A 518 29.87 12.44 1.73
N ALA A 519 31.17 12.20 1.95
CA ALA A 519 32.16 13.26 2.13
C ALA A 519 32.34 14.10 0.84
N ALA A 520 32.44 13.44 -0.32
CA ALA A 520 32.55 14.13 -1.61
C ALA A 520 31.29 14.95 -1.93
N ALA A 521 30.10 14.38 -1.71
CA ALA A 521 28.83 15.06 -1.93
C ALA A 521 28.67 16.30 -1.04
N ALA A 522 29.11 16.25 0.23
CA ALA A 522 29.09 17.41 1.12
C ALA A 522 29.98 18.58 0.63
N VAL A 523 30.98 18.30 -0.21
CA VAL A 523 31.85 19.34 -0.82
C VAL A 523 31.23 19.95 -2.08
N VAL A 524 30.43 19.20 -2.84
CA VAL A 524 29.80 19.65 -4.09
C VAL A 524 28.30 20.00 -3.95
N ASP A 525 27.75 19.90 -2.75
CA ASP A 525 26.36 20.26 -2.46
C ASP A 525 26.07 21.73 -2.81
N GLY A 526 24.91 21.98 -3.42
CA GLY A 526 24.50 23.31 -3.82
C GLY A 526 25.14 23.87 -5.11
N PHE A 527 26.07 23.15 -5.75
CA PHE A 527 26.60 23.51 -7.08
C PHE A 527 25.75 22.96 -8.22
N SER A 528 26.04 21.72 -8.66
CA SER A 528 25.37 21.02 -9.77
C SER A 528 24.71 19.71 -9.35
N CYS A 529 24.92 19.29 -8.11
CA CYS A 529 24.22 18.17 -7.50
C CYS A 529 22.89 18.65 -6.89
N GLN A 530 21.89 17.77 -6.87
CA GLN A 530 20.69 17.97 -6.06
C GLN A 530 21.12 18.24 -4.61
N ARG A 531 20.54 19.24 -3.92
CA ARG A 531 20.85 19.48 -2.51
C ARG A 531 20.43 18.28 -1.68
N GLN A 532 21.40 17.64 -1.03
CA GLN A 532 21.22 16.53 -0.12
C GLN A 532 21.59 16.91 1.32
N PHE A 533 22.30 18.03 1.50
CA PHE A 533 22.72 18.54 2.79
C PHE A 533 22.00 19.85 3.13
N LYS A 534 21.85 20.11 4.44
CA LYS A 534 21.33 21.36 5.01
C LYS A 534 22.07 21.60 6.33
N ASP A 535 22.52 22.83 6.57
CA ASP A 535 23.34 23.21 7.74
C ASP A 535 24.59 22.31 8.00
N GLY A 536 25.08 21.70 6.91
CA GLY A 536 26.20 20.77 6.91
C GLY A 536 25.87 19.35 7.39
N GLU A 537 24.60 18.97 7.52
CA GLU A 537 24.11 17.61 7.79
C GLU A 537 23.37 17.01 6.59
N LEU A 538 23.47 15.70 6.41
CA LEU A 538 22.70 14.98 5.39
C LEU A 538 21.21 14.94 5.80
N VAL A 539 20.32 15.33 4.90
CA VAL A 539 18.88 15.22 5.13
C VAL A 539 18.47 13.75 5.04
N LEU A 540 17.99 13.17 6.15
CA LEU A 540 17.74 11.72 6.23
C LEU A 540 16.45 11.25 5.52
N GLN A 541 15.52 12.17 5.25
CA GLN A 541 14.27 11.91 4.54
C GLN A 541 14.09 12.85 3.37
N GLY A 542 13.85 12.30 2.17
CA GLY A 542 13.81 13.07 0.92
C GLY A 542 15.17 13.59 0.42
N GLY A 543 16.27 13.45 1.20
CA GLY A 543 17.62 13.93 0.88
C GLY A 543 18.37 13.20 -0.24
N GLY A 544 17.65 12.76 -1.28
CA GLY A 544 18.22 12.19 -2.50
C GLY A 544 18.89 10.81 -2.36
N PRO A 545 19.64 10.38 -3.39
CA PRO A 545 20.11 9.00 -3.52
C PRO A 545 20.97 8.48 -2.37
N LEU A 546 21.81 9.33 -1.75
CA LEU A 546 22.72 8.91 -0.67
C LEU A 546 21.98 8.47 0.59
N ALA A 547 20.88 9.15 0.94
CA ALA A 547 20.01 8.71 2.02
C ALA A 547 19.42 7.33 1.71
N GLY A 548 18.98 7.10 0.46
CA GLY A 548 18.48 5.80 0.01
C GLY A 548 19.53 4.68 0.09
N LEU A 549 20.79 4.95 -0.26
CA LEU A 549 21.88 3.96 -0.16
C LEU A 549 22.23 3.62 1.28
N LEU A 550 22.25 4.61 2.19
CA LEU A 550 22.44 4.37 3.63
C LEU A 550 21.31 3.50 4.21
N GLU A 551 20.08 3.67 3.73
CA GLU A 551 18.93 2.86 4.12
C GLU A 551 19.06 1.42 3.65
N GLN A 552 19.48 1.19 2.41
CA GLN A 552 19.74 -0.15 1.86
C GLN A 552 20.82 -0.89 2.67
N CYS A 553 21.95 -0.22 2.98
CA CYS A 553 22.99 -0.81 3.84
C CYS A 553 22.47 -1.11 5.26
N GLY A 554 21.68 -0.20 5.85
CA GLY A 554 21.05 -0.42 7.15
C GLY A 554 20.13 -1.64 7.17
N ASN A 555 19.30 -1.81 6.12
CA ASN A 555 18.39 -2.96 5.98
C ASN A 555 19.13 -4.30 5.82
N GLY A 556 20.24 -4.31 5.07
CA GLY A 556 21.09 -5.50 4.93
C GLY A 556 21.78 -5.88 6.24
N LEU A 557 22.37 -4.90 6.92
CA LEU A 557 22.97 -5.10 8.24
C LEU A 557 21.93 -5.50 9.30
N ALA A 558 20.69 -5.03 9.20
CA ALA A 558 19.57 -5.48 10.05
C ALA A 558 19.21 -6.95 9.85
N THR A 559 19.31 -7.44 8.61
CA THR A 559 19.11 -8.86 8.30
C THR A 559 20.27 -9.69 8.84
N LEU A 560 21.52 -9.21 8.67
CA LEU A 560 22.73 -9.85 9.21
C LEU A 560 22.81 -9.82 10.75
N ALA A 561 22.23 -8.83 11.41
CA ALA A 561 22.20 -8.71 12.87
C ALA A 561 21.49 -9.89 13.58
N GLN A 562 20.66 -10.65 12.85
CA GLN A 562 20.07 -11.90 13.35
C GLN A 562 21.12 -13.03 13.51
N GLN A 563 22.19 -13.00 12.71
CA GLN A 563 23.30 -13.94 12.76
C GLN A 563 24.39 -13.46 13.72
N ASP A 564 24.81 -12.20 13.58
CA ASP A 564 25.81 -11.56 14.44
C ASP A 564 25.46 -10.08 14.68
N TRP A 565 24.79 -9.83 15.81
CA TRP A 565 24.41 -8.50 16.28
C TRP A 565 25.61 -7.58 16.47
N GLU A 566 26.69 -8.07 17.10
CA GLU A 566 27.80 -7.20 17.48
C GLU A 566 28.64 -6.81 16.27
N ARG A 567 28.83 -7.72 15.30
CA ARG A 567 29.42 -7.34 14.02
C ARG A 567 28.53 -6.35 13.27
N ALA A 568 27.21 -6.56 13.19
CA ALA A 568 26.31 -5.61 12.50
C ALA A 568 26.36 -4.19 13.11
N VAL A 569 26.31 -4.08 14.45
CA VAL A 569 26.42 -2.79 15.14
C VAL A 569 27.82 -2.17 14.94
N ALA A 570 28.90 -2.96 15.06
CA ALA A 570 30.26 -2.47 14.82
C ALA A 570 30.47 -1.97 13.38
N VAL A 571 29.88 -2.63 12.39
CA VAL A 571 29.93 -2.22 10.98
C VAL A 571 29.21 -0.87 10.79
N THR A 572 28.01 -0.66 11.37
CA THR A 572 27.37 0.67 11.33
C THR A 572 28.16 1.76 12.05
N ALA A 573 28.91 1.43 13.10
CA ALA A 573 29.72 2.40 13.84
C ALA A 573 30.87 3.00 13.01
N ARG A 574 31.25 2.35 11.89
CA ARG A 574 32.23 2.87 10.91
C ARG A 574 31.69 4.04 10.07
N LEU A 575 30.38 4.31 10.08
CA LEU A 575 29.82 5.50 9.43
C LEU A 575 30.31 6.76 10.14
N GLN A 576 31.01 7.62 9.40
CA GLN A 576 31.73 8.77 9.95
C GLN A 576 30.81 9.89 10.46
N ARG A 577 29.60 9.98 9.91
CA ARG A 577 28.62 11.03 10.20
C ARG A 577 27.51 10.51 11.12
N THR A 578 27.15 11.28 12.15
CA THR A 578 26.17 10.88 13.17
C THR A 578 24.81 10.55 12.55
N GLU A 579 24.29 11.41 11.68
CA GLU A 579 23.00 11.24 11.02
C GLU A 579 22.97 9.99 10.13
N ALA A 580 24.06 9.68 9.44
CA ALA A 580 24.18 8.48 8.62
C ALA A 580 24.19 7.20 9.48
N ARG A 581 24.91 7.24 10.61
CA ARG A 581 24.98 6.17 11.59
C ARG A 581 23.61 5.89 12.25
N LEU A 582 22.90 6.94 12.64
CA LEU A 582 21.54 6.86 13.17
C LEU A 582 20.60 6.18 12.15
N LYS A 583 20.60 6.65 10.89
CA LYS A 583 19.77 6.07 9.82
C LYS A 583 20.07 4.59 9.54
N ALA A 584 21.34 4.18 9.58
CA ALA A 584 21.72 2.78 9.37
C ALA A 584 21.39 1.86 10.57
N ARG A 585 21.35 2.39 11.80
CA ARG A 585 21.04 1.61 13.01
C ARG A 585 19.54 1.46 13.27
N LEU A 586 18.69 2.37 12.79
CA LEU A 586 17.23 2.27 12.98
C LEU A 586 16.64 0.93 12.46
N PRO A 587 16.93 0.46 11.23
CA PRO A 587 16.45 -0.85 10.76
C PRO A 587 16.94 -2.03 11.60
N ILE A 588 18.16 -1.97 12.13
CA ILE A 588 18.76 -3.02 12.97
C ILE A 588 17.92 -3.24 14.24
N ILE A 589 17.49 -2.15 14.87
CA ILE A 589 16.62 -2.20 16.05
C ILE A 589 15.20 -2.64 15.65
N GLN A 590 14.65 -2.01 14.60
CA GLN A 590 13.28 -2.28 14.15
C GLN A 590 13.06 -3.76 13.81
N ASN A 591 13.98 -4.38 13.08
CA ASN A 591 13.87 -5.79 12.68
C ASN A 591 13.77 -6.72 13.89
N LEU A 592 14.58 -6.50 14.94
CA LEU A 592 14.53 -7.32 16.16
C LEU A 592 13.32 -7.03 17.05
N VAL A 593 12.92 -5.76 17.20
CA VAL A 593 11.77 -5.39 18.03
C VAL A 593 10.46 -5.84 17.38
N SER A 594 10.31 -5.69 16.05
CA SER A 594 9.10 -6.11 15.32
C SER A 594 8.89 -7.62 15.31
N GLN A 595 9.94 -8.44 15.45
CA GLN A 595 9.80 -9.89 15.58
C GLN A 595 9.09 -10.33 16.86
N LEU A 596 8.99 -9.48 17.89
CA LEU A 596 8.19 -9.76 19.08
C LEU A 596 6.72 -9.40 18.94
N ALA A 597 6.37 -8.49 18.04
CA ALA A 597 4.99 -8.02 17.88
C ALA A 597 4.13 -8.92 16.96
N GLY A 598 4.71 -10.03 16.48
CA GLY A 598 4.06 -11.05 15.66
C GLY A 598 3.90 -12.42 16.34
N GLU A 599 4.22 -12.52 17.63
CA GLU A 599 3.92 -13.66 18.53
C GLU A 599 2.82 -13.28 19.52
#